data_AF-A0A810NAM3-F1
#
_entry.id   AF-A0A810NAM3-F1
#
_cell.length_a   1.000
_cell.length_b   1.000
_cell.length_c   1.000
_cell.angle_alpha   90.00
_cell.angle_beta   90.00
_cell.angle_gamma   90.00
#
_symmetry.space_group_name_H-M   'P 1'
#
loop_
_entity.id
_entity.type
_entity.pdbx_description
1 polymer ?
#
loop_
_entity_poly.entity_id
_entity_poly.type
_entity_poly.pdbx_seq_one_letter_code
_entity_poly.pdbx_strand_id
1 'polypeptide(L)'
;METAVGAAGPGVAAARTPAGVPPVGTAEGCPRTFCFASSAAGRGSRVRGGGRRAGRGPRRLGPGLVSGAADTDPTTVATLVVVGAAAGYGLAWLTLLSIPAVAVVQVLATRVGTLTGRNLQSAVRDGYGRLAGSLLLVSVLTVNTVTVGADLAAGAAAIGLLVGLESRWLVPVFAAAVLALLFVGRYDEVERVLKWAMVGLLAYGAAVVLARPDWAAVARGSLLPPLSITSTHLAGAVAILGTLLTTYMYLWQTVEQVEERAARTSLRVREFDAVTGATLACLIAWCILVASGATLGTHHESVDTAQQAAQVLRPLAGPLASELFAVGLLAAAVVAAPVIMAAGGYAAASAFGWERGLTRSPRQAPGFYTLIALQAVVGAVLAMGTVSPIRLLFVASLVAGVATPFGLVMLVLCAGNAKLVGGRPIARGLRVAGWLVAAGTAALSLVFLLQQLHVLRR
;
A
#
# COMPACT_ATOMS: atom_id res chain seq x y z
N MET A 1 -43.49 61.01 31.01
CA MET A 1 -43.98 62.14 31.82
C MET A 1 -43.16 62.11 33.09
N GLU A 2 -42.52 63.23 33.44
CA GLU A 2 -41.47 63.35 34.48
C GLU A 2 -40.17 62.56 34.14
N THR A 3 -38.91 63.07 34.17
CA THR A 3 -38.09 63.95 35.04
C THR A 3 -37.43 63.24 36.24
N ALA A 4 -36.14 63.44 36.60
CA ALA A 4 -35.03 64.11 35.90
C ALA A 4 -33.63 63.79 36.53
N VAL A 5 -32.58 63.81 35.69
CA VAL A 5 -31.21 64.39 35.85
C VAL A 5 -30.44 64.34 37.21
N GLY A 6 -29.17 63.88 37.13
CA GLY A 6 -28.03 64.33 37.98
C GLY A 6 -27.57 63.38 39.09
N ALA A 7 -26.31 63.36 39.55
CA ALA A 7 -25.05 63.97 39.07
C ALA A 7 -23.82 63.17 39.61
N ALA A 8 -22.58 63.63 39.38
CA ALA A 8 -21.34 62.87 39.65
C ALA A 8 -20.78 62.98 41.10
N GLY A 9 -19.87 62.06 41.48
CA GLY A 9 -19.13 62.05 42.76
C GLY A 9 -17.87 62.93 42.80
N PRO A 10 -17.09 62.91 43.90
CA PRO A 10 -15.80 62.18 43.89
C PRO A 10 -15.34 61.62 45.27
N GLY A 11 -14.19 60.90 45.32
CA GLY A 11 -13.49 60.53 46.57
C GLY A 11 -12.41 59.44 46.39
N VAL A 12 -11.29 59.50 47.14
CA VAL A 12 -10.09 58.64 46.95
C VAL A 12 -9.35 58.32 48.27
N ALA A 13 -8.84 57.07 48.42
CA ALA A 13 -7.90 56.55 49.43
C ALA A 13 -8.37 56.51 50.92
N ALA A 14 -7.84 55.70 51.85
CA ALA A 14 -7.19 54.35 51.88
C ALA A 14 -7.09 53.93 53.41
N ALA A 15 -6.47 52.85 53.94
CA ALA A 15 -5.65 51.73 53.45
C ALA A 15 -5.60 50.58 54.53
N ARG A 16 -4.96 49.43 54.22
CA ARG A 16 -4.38 48.39 55.14
C ARG A 16 -5.39 47.52 55.96
N THR A 17 -5.61 46.21 55.72
CA THR A 17 -4.76 44.96 55.74
C THR A 17 -4.48 44.38 57.15
N PRO A 18 -4.32 43.05 57.38
CA PRO A 18 -4.28 41.89 56.44
C PRO A 18 -5.02 40.58 56.88
N ALA A 19 -4.85 39.51 56.06
CA ALA A 19 -4.87 38.05 56.38
C ALA A 19 -6.21 37.26 56.53
N GLY A 20 -6.25 36.04 55.96
CA GLY A 20 -7.30 35.02 56.25
C GLY A 20 -7.77 34.10 55.09
N VAL A 21 -6.97 33.06 54.76
CA VAL A 21 -7.28 31.66 54.30
C VAL A 21 -8.67 31.31 53.65
N PRO A 22 -8.73 30.46 52.58
CA PRO A 22 -9.91 30.33 51.69
C PRO A 22 -10.94 29.23 52.08
N PRO A 23 -12.13 29.20 51.43
CA PRO A 23 -13.14 28.15 51.61
C PRO A 23 -12.87 26.86 50.81
N VAL A 24 -13.20 25.73 51.46
CA VAL A 24 -13.44 24.39 50.89
C VAL A 24 -14.86 24.36 50.27
N GLY A 25 -15.22 23.57 49.27
CA GLY A 25 -14.51 22.59 48.43
C GLY A 25 -15.52 21.76 47.61
N THR A 26 -15.07 20.79 46.81
CA THR A 26 -15.95 19.85 46.07
C THR A 26 -15.61 18.40 46.39
N ALA A 27 -16.62 17.53 46.40
CA ALA A 27 -16.54 16.19 46.99
C ALA A 27 -15.89 15.12 46.08
N GLU A 28 -15.20 14.17 46.71
CA GLU A 28 -14.71 12.93 46.09
C GLU A 28 -15.84 11.88 45.94
N GLY A 29 -15.65 10.84 45.11
CA GLY A 29 -16.73 9.89 44.85
C GLY A 29 -16.46 8.60 44.05
N CYS A 30 -15.24 8.07 43.98
CA CYS A 30 -15.04 6.66 43.56
C CYS A 30 -13.69 6.08 44.05
N PRO A 31 -13.62 4.84 44.59
CA PRO A 31 -12.48 4.38 45.39
C PRO A 31 -11.36 3.67 44.62
N ARG A 32 -10.22 3.47 45.31
CA ARG A 32 -9.05 2.69 44.87
C ARG A 32 -9.00 1.29 45.49
N THR A 33 -8.69 0.30 44.67
CA THR A 33 -8.03 -0.98 45.04
C THR A 33 -7.43 -1.57 43.75
N PHE A 34 -6.25 -2.20 43.72
CA PHE A 34 -5.31 -2.61 44.78
C PHE A 34 -3.90 -2.03 44.55
N CYS A 35 -3.11 -1.93 45.61
CA CYS A 35 -1.65 -1.77 45.51
C CYS A 35 -0.96 -3.14 45.59
N PHE A 36 0.24 -3.23 45.01
CA PHE A 36 1.31 -3.98 45.66
C PHE A 36 2.62 -3.18 45.59
N ALA A 37 3.42 -3.25 46.66
CA ALA A 37 4.62 -2.45 46.82
C ALA A 37 5.86 -3.33 46.92
N SER A 38 7.02 -2.76 46.56
CA SER A 38 8.30 -3.19 47.08
C SER A 38 9.23 -1.97 47.15
N SER A 39 9.89 -1.79 48.29
CA SER A 39 10.78 -0.66 48.55
C SER A 39 12.19 -1.16 48.87
N ALA A 40 13.18 -0.66 48.16
CA ALA A 40 14.59 -0.75 48.53
C ALA A 40 15.21 0.65 48.46
N ALA A 41 15.98 1.03 49.48
CA ALA A 41 16.33 2.42 49.72
C ALA A 41 17.77 2.78 49.30
N GLY A 42 17.96 4.06 48.98
CA GLY A 42 19.17 4.79 49.34
C GLY A 42 20.45 4.54 48.53
N ARG A 43 20.64 5.33 47.47
CA ARG A 43 21.77 6.30 47.40
C ARG A 43 21.54 7.32 46.27
N GLY A 44 21.92 8.57 46.51
CA GLY A 44 21.64 9.68 45.60
C GLY A 44 22.76 9.95 44.61
N SER A 45 22.40 10.41 43.41
CA SER A 45 23.30 11.18 42.54
C SER A 45 22.51 12.22 41.75
N ARG A 46 23.02 13.47 41.70
CA ARG A 46 22.44 14.52 40.86
C ARG A 46 22.85 14.27 39.40
N VAL A 47 21.95 13.70 38.60
CA VAL A 47 22.21 13.54 37.16
C VAL A 47 22.11 14.90 36.47
N ARG A 48 23.28 15.53 36.26
CA ARG A 48 23.43 16.71 35.38
C ARG A 48 22.92 16.37 33.97
N GLY A 49 22.40 17.38 33.27
CA GLY A 49 22.06 17.25 31.85
C GLY A 49 23.27 16.83 31.03
N GLY A 50 23.15 15.71 30.30
CA GLY A 50 24.20 15.15 29.46
C GLY A 50 23.67 14.83 28.07
N GLY A 51 24.01 15.66 27.08
CA GLY A 51 23.55 15.50 25.71
C GLY A 51 24.15 14.28 25.01
N ARG A 52 23.46 13.14 25.05
CA ARG A 52 23.84 11.95 24.27
C ARG A 52 23.29 12.03 22.85
N ARG A 53 24.12 12.51 21.91
CA ARG A 53 23.95 12.25 20.47
C ARG A 53 23.99 10.73 20.25
N ALA A 54 22.83 10.10 20.07
CA ALA A 54 22.77 8.69 19.68
C ALA A 54 23.46 8.51 18.32
N GLY A 55 24.36 7.53 18.22
CA GLY A 55 25.23 7.35 17.07
C GLY A 55 24.45 7.03 15.79
N ARG A 56 24.72 7.77 14.71
CA ARG A 56 24.28 7.40 13.35
C ARG A 56 25.16 6.27 12.83
N GLY A 57 24.62 5.06 12.76
CA GLY A 57 25.23 3.91 12.08
C GLY A 57 24.26 3.33 11.05
N PRO A 58 24.74 2.84 9.89
CA PRO A 58 23.88 2.35 8.81
C PRO A 58 23.37 0.93 9.10
N ARG A 59 22.42 0.80 10.04
CA ARG A 59 21.82 -0.50 10.45
C ARG A 59 20.29 -0.50 10.57
N ARG A 60 19.62 0.44 9.92
CA ARG A 60 18.20 0.31 9.54
C ARG A 60 18.07 0.77 8.10
N LEU A 61 17.69 -0.16 7.21
CA LEU A 61 16.93 0.20 6.02
C LEU A 61 15.66 0.90 6.51
N GLY A 62 15.27 1.99 5.85
CA GLY A 62 14.06 2.72 6.24
C GLY A 62 12.80 1.84 6.10
N PRO A 63 11.75 2.05 6.90
CA PRO A 63 10.46 1.39 6.69
C PRO A 63 10.00 1.45 5.24
N GLY A 64 10.18 2.60 4.57
CA GLY A 64 9.90 2.81 3.16
C GLY A 64 10.75 1.98 2.19
N LEU A 65 12.01 1.66 2.53
CA LEU A 65 12.79 0.68 1.76
C LEU A 65 12.24 -0.75 1.93
N VAL A 66 11.63 -1.05 3.09
CA VAL A 66 10.98 -2.35 3.34
C VAL A 66 9.62 -2.42 2.65
N SER A 67 8.79 -1.38 2.71
CA SER A 67 7.49 -1.35 2.05
C SER A 67 7.60 -1.19 0.53
N GLY A 68 8.60 -0.47 0.02
CA GLY A 68 8.85 -0.32 -1.42
C GLY A 68 9.16 -1.63 -2.16
N ALA A 69 9.84 -2.59 -1.52
CA ALA A 69 10.01 -3.93 -2.08
C ALA A 69 9.11 -5.00 -1.40
N ALA A 70 8.18 -4.58 -0.54
CA ALA A 70 6.95 -5.32 -0.25
C ALA A 70 5.90 -5.13 -1.37
N ASP A 71 5.98 -3.99 -2.08
CA ASP A 71 5.06 -3.54 -3.11
C ASP A 71 5.11 -4.34 -4.41
N THR A 72 6.04 -5.30 -4.53
CA THR A 72 6.15 -6.19 -5.69
C THR A 72 5.48 -7.52 -5.37
N ASP A 73 4.15 -7.48 -5.31
CA ASP A 73 3.27 -8.65 -5.15
C ASP A 73 3.32 -9.59 -6.38
N PRO A 74 2.80 -10.84 -6.29
CA PRO A 74 2.72 -11.75 -7.44
C PRO A 74 2.02 -11.12 -8.65
N THR A 75 1.00 -10.30 -8.38
CA THR A 75 0.20 -9.58 -9.37
C THR A 75 1.08 -8.63 -10.20
N THR A 76 1.96 -7.86 -9.54
CA THR A 76 2.94 -6.98 -10.17
C THR A 76 3.98 -7.76 -10.97
N VAL A 77 4.60 -8.80 -10.38
CA VAL A 77 5.63 -9.61 -11.08
C VAL A 77 5.06 -10.21 -12.36
N ALA A 78 3.94 -10.94 -12.27
CA ALA A 78 3.35 -11.62 -13.42
C ALA A 78 2.87 -10.63 -14.49
N THR A 79 2.31 -9.48 -14.09
CA THR A 79 1.87 -8.44 -15.03
C THR A 79 3.04 -7.89 -15.85
N LEU A 80 4.16 -7.59 -15.21
CA LEU A 80 5.34 -7.06 -15.88
C LEU A 80 6.00 -8.11 -16.79
N VAL A 81 5.95 -9.39 -16.41
CA VAL A 81 6.40 -10.51 -17.26
C VAL A 81 5.52 -10.66 -18.50
N VAL A 82 4.19 -10.70 -18.33
CA VAL A 82 3.22 -10.79 -19.44
C VAL A 82 3.38 -9.60 -20.40
N VAL A 83 3.51 -8.38 -19.87
CA VAL A 83 3.66 -7.18 -20.70
C VAL A 83 5.02 -7.11 -21.39
N GLY A 84 6.12 -7.48 -20.71
CA GLY A 84 7.44 -7.54 -21.34
C GLY A 84 7.53 -8.61 -22.43
N ALA A 85 6.89 -9.77 -22.25
CA ALA A 85 6.79 -10.80 -23.30
C ALA A 85 5.95 -10.35 -24.51
N ALA A 86 4.81 -9.68 -24.28
CA ALA A 86 3.91 -9.29 -25.36
C ALA A 86 4.33 -8.00 -26.10
N ALA A 87 4.96 -7.03 -25.41
CA ALA A 87 5.30 -5.71 -25.95
C ALA A 87 6.81 -5.40 -25.98
N GLY A 88 7.67 -6.33 -25.55
CA GLY A 88 9.12 -6.10 -25.44
C GLY A 88 9.42 -4.91 -24.53
N TYR A 89 10.25 -3.98 -25.02
CA TYR A 89 10.55 -2.73 -24.33
C TYR A 89 9.51 -1.60 -24.58
N GLY A 90 8.44 -1.84 -25.36
CA GLY A 90 7.51 -0.80 -25.83
C GLY A 90 6.75 -0.05 -24.72
N LEU A 91 6.67 -0.63 -23.52
CA LEU A 91 6.05 -0.01 -22.34
C LEU A 91 7.05 0.23 -21.19
N ALA A 92 8.36 0.10 -21.42
CA ALA A 92 9.39 0.34 -20.40
C ALA A 92 9.42 1.82 -19.94
N TRP A 93 9.09 2.76 -20.82
CA TRP A 93 8.95 4.18 -20.48
C TRP A 93 7.84 4.42 -19.44
N LEU A 94 6.79 3.59 -19.43
CA LEU A 94 5.65 3.76 -18.53
C LEU A 94 5.98 3.34 -17.09
N THR A 95 6.82 2.32 -16.90
CA THR A 95 7.30 1.96 -15.56
C THR A 95 8.29 2.99 -15.01
N LEU A 96 9.13 3.61 -15.85
CA LEU A 96 9.93 4.77 -15.43
C LEU A 96 9.08 6.01 -15.13
N LEU A 97 8.08 6.32 -15.96
CA LEU A 97 7.13 7.41 -15.70
C LEU A 97 6.28 7.15 -14.44
N SER A 98 6.12 5.88 -14.04
CA SER A 98 5.45 5.52 -12.79
C SER A 98 6.27 5.91 -11.55
N ILE A 99 7.61 6.02 -11.62
CA ILE A 99 8.46 6.46 -10.47
C ILE A 99 7.92 7.78 -9.86
N PRO A 100 7.82 8.92 -10.58
CA PRO A 100 7.28 10.15 -10.02
C PRO A 100 5.78 10.07 -9.71
N ALA A 101 5.01 9.24 -10.44
CA ALA A 101 3.57 9.10 -10.21
C ALA A 101 3.26 8.41 -8.87
N VAL A 102 3.87 7.25 -8.63
CA VAL A 102 3.76 6.49 -7.38
C VAL A 102 4.35 7.31 -6.23
N ALA A 103 5.51 7.94 -6.42
CA ALA A 103 6.11 8.82 -5.41
C ALA A 103 5.18 9.98 -4.98
N VAL A 104 4.49 10.64 -5.93
CA VAL A 104 3.49 11.67 -5.65
C VAL A 104 2.32 11.09 -4.85
N VAL A 105 1.76 9.95 -5.29
CA VAL A 105 0.64 9.27 -4.63
C VAL A 105 1.01 8.85 -3.20
N GLN A 106 2.22 8.34 -2.99
CA GLN A 106 2.71 7.95 -1.68
C GLN A 106 2.98 9.12 -0.74
N VAL A 107 3.45 10.27 -1.25
CA VAL A 107 3.52 11.52 -0.45
C VAL A 107 2.12 12.01 -0.07
N LEU A 108 1.14 11.94 -0.98
CA LEU A 108 -0.25 12.31 -0.69
C LEU A 108 -0.86 11.40 0.39
N ALA A 109 -0.69 10.09 0.26
CA ALA A 109 -1.15 9.09 1.25
C ALA A 109 -0.48 9.29 2.61
N THR A 110 0.84 9.50 2.62
CA THR A 110 1.63 9.77 3.82
C THR A 110 1.14 11.02 4.55
N ARG A 111 0.82 12.08 3.80
CA ARG A 111 0.21 13.31 4.35
C ARG A 111 -1.18 13.07 4.91
N VAL A 112 -2.07 12.33 4.22
CA VAL A 112 -3.42 12.05 4.73
C VAL A 112 -3.36 11.26 6.04
N GLY A 113 -2.62 10.14 6.08
CA GLY A 113 -2.50 9.30 7.28
C GLY A 113 -1.84 10.02 8.48
N THR A 114 -0.82 10.85 8.22
CA THR A 114 -0.10 11.60 9.26
C THR A 114 -0.85 12.85 9.74
N LEU A 115 -1.49 13.61 8.84
CA LEU A 115 -2.09 14.92 9.18
C LEU A 115 -3.55 14.84 9.65
N THR A 116 -4.37 13.92 9.11
CA THR A 116 -5.81 13.88 9.41
C THR A 116 -6.15 13.11 10.69
N GLY A 117 -5.20 12.34 11.24
CA GLY A 117 -5.49 11.37 12.29
C GLY A 117 -6.18 10.09 11.78
N ARG A 118 -6.45 9.95 10.48
CA ARG A 118 -7.34 8.91 9.90
C ARG A 118 -6.74 8.27 8.64
N ASN A 119 -7.19 7.06 8.32
CA ASN A 119 -6.90 6.45 7.02
C ASN A 119 -7.77 7.07 5.92
N LEU A 120 -7.46 6.80 4.64
CA LEU A 120 -8.18 7.37 3.50
C LEU A 120 -9.68 7.09 3.55
N GLN A 121 -10.09 5.88 3.91
CA GLN A 121 -11.50 5.48 3.92
C GLN A 121 -12.33 6.31 4.92
N SER A 122 -11.82 6.54 6.13
CA SER A 122 -12.43 7.49 7.06
C SER A 122 -12.34 8.93 6.57
N ALA A 123 -11.18 9.38 6.07
CA ALA A 123 -11.02 10.76 5.59
C ALA A 123 -11.99 11.12 4.45
N VAL A 124 -12.28 10.18 3.55
CA VAL A 124 -13.26 10.33 2.47
C VAL A 124 -14.67 10.35 3.02
N ARG A 125 -15.06 9.37 3.84
CA ARG A 125 -16.42 9.30 4.44
C ARG A 125 -16.74 10.55 5.25
N ASP A 126 -15.78 11.04 6.02
CA ASP A 126 -15.95 12.14 6.96
C ASP A 126 -15.82 13.52 6.28
N GLY A 127 -15.16 13.60 5.11
CA GLY A 127 -14.94 14.84 4.36
C GLY A 127 -15.82 15.03 3.12
N TYR A 128 -16.28 13.94 2.51
CA TYR A 128 -17.06 13.90 1.25
C TYR A 128 -18.34 13.06 1.37
N GLY A 129 -18.68 12.62 2.58
CA GLY A 129 -19.96 11.99 2.91
C GLY A 129 -20.01 10.49 2.67
N ARG A 130 -21.12 9.89 3.12
CA ARG A 130 -21.31 8.43 3.12
C ARG A 130 -21.25 7.82 1.72
N LEU A 131 -21.82 8.46 0.69
CA LEU A 131 -21.83 7.93 -0.67
C LEU A 131 -20.41 7.78 -1.25
N ALA A 132 -19.57 8.83 -1.15
CA ALA A 132 -18.18 8.76 -1.61
C ALA A 132 -17.37 7.69 -0.85
N GLY A 133 -17.59 7.57 0.46
CA GLY A 133 -17.02 6.50 1.27
C GLY A 133 -17.47 5.10 0.85
N SER A 134 -18.76 4.90 0.58
CA SER A 134 -19.30 3.60 0.13
C SER A 134 -18.78 3.21 -1.26
N LEU A 135 -18.68 4.16 -2.20
CA LEU A 135 -18.09 3.91 -3.52
C LEU A 135 -16.61 3.54 -3.42
N LEU A 136 -15.84 4.21 -2.54
CA LEU A 136 -14.44 3.83 -2.30
C LEU A 136 -14.33 2.45 -1.67
N LEU A 137 -15.20 2.11 -0.71
CA LEU A 137 -15.21 0.79 -0.08
C LEU A 137 -15.49 -0.32 -1.10
N VAL A 138 -16.50 -0.16 -1.96
CA VAL A 138 -16.84 -1.17 -2.99
C VAL A 138 -15.69 -1.33 -3.99
N SER A 139 -15.06 -0.22 -4.40
CA SER A 139 -13.87 -0.25 -5.26
C SER A 139 -12.71 -1.02 -4.61
N VAL A 140 -12.34 -0.68 -3.36
CA VAL A 140 -11.30 -1.37 -2.60
C VAL A 140 -11.62 -2.86 -2.43
N LEU A 141 -12.80 -3.22 -1.94
CA LEU A 141 -13.12 -4.61 -1.67
C LEU A 141 -13.22 -5.46 -2.95
N THR A 142 -13.69 -4.89 -4.06
CA THR A 142 -13.69 -5.58 -5.36
C THR A 142 -12.27 -5.85 -5.82
N VAL A 143 -11.42 -4.82 -5.91
CA VAL A 143 -10.03 -4.96 -6.37
C VAL A 143 -9.27 -5.93 -5.47
N ASN A 144 -9.25 -5.68 -4.15
CA ASN A 144 -8.51 -6.50 -3.20
C ASN A 144 -8.93 -7.97 -3.22
N THR A 145 -10.20 -8.29 -3.47
CA THR A 145 -10.67 -9.69 -3.50
C THR A 145 -10.25 -10.40 -4.80
N VAL A 146 -10.20 -9.68 -5.93
CA VAL A 146 -9.65 -10.23 -7.19
C VAL A 146 -8.13 -10.42 -7.08
N THR A 147 -7.39 -9.44 -6.54
CA THR A 147 -5.94 -9.56 -6.32
C THR A 147 -5.61 -10.69 -5.33
N VAL A 148 -6.34 -10.82 -4.22
CA VAL A 148 -6.16 -11.94 -3.27
C VAL A 148 -6.44 -13.29 -3.93
N GLY A 149 -7.46 -13.40 -4.79
CA GLY A 149 -7.68 -14.62 -5.57
C GLY A 149 -6.51 -14.92 -6.52
N ALA A 150 -6.02 -13.91 -7.22
CA ALA A 150 -4.89 -14.07 -8.13
C ALA A 150 -3.60 -14.49 -7.40
N ASP A 151 -3.26 -13.82 -6.29
CA ASP A 151 -2.09 -14.15 -5.45
C ASP A 151 -2.20 -15.54 -4.81
N LEU A 152 -3.40 -15.97 -4.39
CA LEU A 152 -3.63 -17.33 -3.89
C LEU A 152 -3.45 -18.38 -4.99
N ALA A 153 -3.91 -18.11 -6.22
CA ALA A 153 -3.65 -18.95 -7.38
C ALA A 153 -2.14 -19.00 -7.72
N ALA A 154 -1.43 -17.88 -7.58
CA ALA A 154 0.01 -17.76 -7.82
C ALA A 154 0.83 -18.59 -6.82
N GLY A 155 0.56 -18.45 -5.52
CA GLY A 155 1.21 -19.23 -4.47
C GLY A 155 0.92 -20.72 -4.58
N ALA A 156 -0.32 -21.10 -4.89
CA ALA A 156 -0.70 -22.49 -5.16
C ALA A 156 -0.01 -23.06 -6.41
N ALA A 157 0.16 -22.27 -7.47
CA ALA A 157 0.91 -22.67 -8.66
C ALA A 157 2.42 -22.80 -8.40
N ALA A 158 2.99 -21.94 -7.56
CA ALA A 158 4.38 -22.04 -7.11
C ALA A 158 4.63 -23.30 -6.25
N ILE A 159 3.73 -23.66 -5.34
CA ILE A 159 3.81 -24.92 -4.60
C ILE A 159 3.65 -26.11 -5.57
N GLY A 160 2.73 -26.02 -6.53
CA GLY A 160 2.55 -27.04 -7.56
C GLY A 160 3.80 -27.27 -8.41
N LEU A 161 4.50 -26.19 -8.79
CA LEU A 161 5.80 -26.23 -9.48
C LEU A 161 6.88 -26.97 -8.66
N LEU A 162 6.94 -26.74 -7.34
CA LEU A 162 7.99 -27.29 -6.48
C LEU A 162 7.72 -28.74 -6.03
N VAL A 163 6.45 -29.16 -5.97
CA VAL A 163 6.03 -30.49 -5.47
C VAL A 163 5.55 -31.42 -6.61
N GLY A 164 5.36 -30.90 -7.82
CA GLY A 164 4.82 -31.66 -8.96
C GLY A 164 3.30 -31.93 -8.85
N LEU A 165 2.58 -31.12 -8.06
CA LEU A 165 1.15 -31.27 -7.79
C LEU A 165 0.30 -30.24 -8.54
N GLU A 166 -0.94 -30.60 -8.85
CA GLU A 166 -1.88 -29.74 -9.56
C GLU A 166 -2.38 -28.58 -8.67
N SER A 167 -2.19 -27.35 -9.14
CA SER A 167 -2.38 -26.12 -8.35
C SER A 167 -3.78 -25.94 -7.75
N ARG A 168 -4.84 -26.38 -8.43
CA ARG A 168 -6.23 -26.17 -7.97
C ARG A 168 -6.52 -26.75 -6.57
N TRP A 169 -5.89 -27.87 -6.21
CA TRP A 169 -6.04 -28.50 -4.90
C TRP A 169 -5.21 -27.83 -3.81
N LEU A 170 -4.15 -27.11 -4.20
CA LEU A 170 -3.26 -26.39 -3.29
C LEU A 170 -3.82 -25.01 -2.91
N VAL A 171 -4.70 -24.42 -3.72
CA VAL A 171 -5.40 -23.14 -3.43
C VAL A 171 -6.06 -23.11 -2.05
N PRO A 172 -6.97 -24.02 -1.67
CA PRO A 172 -7.61 -23.96 -0.34
C PRO A 172 -6.63 -24.21 0.80
N VAL A 173 -5.61 -25.07 0.61
CA VAL A 173 -4.56 -25.34 1.60
C VAL A 173 -3.70 -24.09 1.83
N PHE A 174 -3.30 -23.42 0.76
CA PHE A 174 -2.53 -22.19 0.80
C PHE A 174 -3.34 -21.04 1.41
N ALA A 175 -4.61 -20.88 1.03
CA ALA A 175 -5.51 -19.88 1.63
C ALA A 175 -5.69 -20.10 3.14
N ALA A 176 -5.84 -21.35 3.59
CA ALA A 176 -5.89 -21.68 5.01
C ALA A 176 -4.57 -21.38 5.74
N ALA A 177 -3.42 -21.67 5.11
CA ALA A 177 -2.10 -21.34 5.67
C ALA A 177 -1.85 -19.82 5.79
N VAL A 178 -2.25 -19.05 4.78
CA VAL A 178 -2.15 -17.57 4.77
C VAL A 178 -3.09 -16.94 5.81
N LEU A 179 -4.32 -17.46 5.96
CA LEU A 179 -5.23 -17.06 7.05
C LEU A 179 -4.66 -17.40 8.43
N ALA A 180 -4.12 -18.61 8.61
CA ALA A 180 -3.49 -19.01 9.87
C ALA A 180 -2.29 -18.11 10.22
N LEU A 181 -1.45 -17.78 9.23
CA LEU A 181 -0.35 -16.82 9.38
C LEU A 181 -0.85 -15.43 9.81
N LEU A 182 -1.98 -14.95 9.28
CA LEU A 182 -2.56 -13.67 9.65
C LEU A 182 -3.29 -13.67 11.01
N PHE A 183 -3.77 -14.83 11.47
CA PHE A 183 -4.51 -14.96 12.75
C PHE A 183 -3.60 -15.32 13.94
N VAL A 184 -2.47 -15.98 13.68
CA VAL A 184 -1.53 -16.48 14.71
C VAL A 184 -0.17 -15.78 14.64
N GLY A 185 0.27 -15.35 13.45
CA GLY A 185 1.60 -14.80 13.22
C GLY A 185 1.82 -13.45 13.88
N ARG A 186 3.00 -13.28 14.46
CA ARG A 186 3.42 -11.99 15.02
C ARG A 186 3.87 -11.06 13.91
N TYR A 187 3.51 -9.78 14.02
CA TYR A 187 3.94 -8.75 13.04
C TYR A 187 5.47 -8.73 12.85
N ASP A 188 6.24 -8.93 13.94
CA ASP A 188 7.71 -9.03 13.98
C ASP A 188 8.31 -10.18 13.13
N GLU A 189 7.50 -11.15 12.74
CA GLU A 189 7.88 -12.32 11.96
C GLU A 189 7.50 -12.14 10.49
N VAL A 190 6.32 -11.59 10.21
CA VAL A 190 5.91 -11.15 8.86
C VAL A 190 6.91 -10.11 8.32
N GLU A 191 7.28 -9.10 9.12
CA GLU A 191 8.31 -8.09 8.78
C GLU A 191 9.70 -8.70 8.51
N ARG A 192 9.96 -9.92 8.99
CA ARG A 192 11.22 -10.65 8.79
C ARG A 192 11.20 -11.46 7.50
N VAL A 193 10.09 -12.11 7.17
CA VAL A 193 9.89 -12.81 5.89
C VAL A 193 9.94 -11.81 4.74
N LEU A 194 9.22 -10.68 4.88
CA LEU A 194 9.30 -9.50 4.00
C LEU A 194 10.74 -9.16 3.59
N LYS A 195 11.63 -8.98 4.57
CA LYS A 195 13.03 -8.57 4.32
C LYS A 195 13.86 -9.58 3.54
N TRP A 196 13.56 -10.88 3.64
CA TRP A 196 14.22 -11.89 2.83
C TRP A 196 13.59 -12.03 1.45
N ALA A 197 12.27 -11.86 1.31
CA ALA A 197 11.60 -11.80 0.01
C ALA A 197 12.13 -10.66 -0.87
N MET A 198 12.43 -9.49 -0.28
CA MET A 198 13.10 -8.37 -0.98
C MET A 198 14.45 -8.75 -1.61
N VAL A 199 15.23 -9.64 -0.97
CA VAL A 199 16.51 -10.11 -1.52
C VAL A 199 16.28 -11.00 -2.74
N GLY A 200 15.18 -11.76 -2.76
CA GLY A 200 14.72 -12.48 -3.94
C GLY A 200 14.29 -11.56 -5.09
N LEU A 201 13.68 -10.40 -4.79
CA LEU A 201 13.31 -9.43 -5.83
C LEU A 201 14.53 -8.75 -6.47
N LEU A 202 15.63 -8.55 -5.73
CA LEU A 202 16.89 -8.06 -6.29
C LEU A 202 17.51 -8.99 -7.35
N ALA A 203 17.16 -10.29 -7.37
CA ALA A 203 17.62 -11.20 -8.41
C ALA A 203 17.12 -10.80 -9.82
N TYR A 204 15.97 -10.13 -9.96
CA TYR A 204 15.54 -9.62 -11.27
C TYR A 204 16.49 -8.53 -11.81
N GLY A 205 17.14 -7.75 -10.95
CA GLY A 205 18.19 -6.81 -11.36
C GLY A 205 19.42 -7.52 -11.94
N ALA A 206 19.80 -8.67 -11.36
CA ALA A 206 20.86 -9.52 -11.92
C ALA A 206 20.43 -10.20 -13.23
N ALA A 207 19.16 -10.63 -13.31
CA ALA A 207 18.60 -11.25 -14.51
C ALA A 207 18.62 -10.31 -15.73
N VAL A 208 18.32 -9.01 -15.58
CA VAL A 208 18.49 -8.01 -16.66
C VAL A 208 19.92 -7.99 -17.19
N VAL A 209 20.91 -7.90 -16.31
CA VAL A 209 22.32 -7.76 -16.70
C VAL A 209 22.82 -9.04 -17.39
N LEU A 210 22.39 -10.22 -16.90
CA LEU A 210 22.76 -11.51 -17.47
C LEU A 210 22.02 -11.86 -18.77
N ALA A 211 20.82 -11.31 -18.98
CA ALA A 211 20.08 -11.41 -20.24
C ALA A 211 20.76 -10.67 -21.41
N ARG A 212 21.74 -9.79 -21.13
CA ARG A 212 22.51 -9.00 -22.12
C ARG A 212 21.61 -8.29 -23.16
N PRO A 213 20.61 -7.50 -22.75
CA PRO A 213 19.76 -6.77 -23.69
C PRO A 213 20.56 -5.79 -24.56
N ASP A 214 20.03 -5.47 -25.75
CA ASP A 214 20.47 -4.26 -26.47
C ASP A 214 20.09 -3.03 -25.64
N TRP A 215 21.06 -2.48 -24.92
CA TRP A 215 20.91 -1.28 -24.12
C TRP A 215 20.47 -0.06 -24.95
N ALA A 216 20.73 -0.01 -26.26
CA ALA A 216 20.22 1.04 -27.13
C ALA A 216 18.72 0.85 -27.43
N ALA A 217 18.23 -0.38 -27.58
CA ALA A 217 16.78 -0.66 -27.66
C ALA A 217 16.08 -0.42 -26.32
N VAL A 218 16.67 -0.84 -25.20
CA VAL A 218 16.15 -0.58 -23.86
C VAL A 218 16.06 0.93 -23.59
N ALA A 219 17.12 1.70 -23.88
CA ALA A 219 17.11 3.14 -23.72
C ALA A 219 16.06 3.82 -24.61
N ARG A 220 15.91 3.38 -25.88
CA ARG A 220 14.84 3.87 -26.76
C ARG A 220 13.45 3.59 -26.17
N GLY A 221 13.12 2.34 -25.86
CA GLY A 221 11.82 1.96 -25.29
C GLY A 221 11.53 2.52 -23.89
N SER A 222 12.56 2.94 -23.16
CA SER A 222 12.45 3.52 -21.81
C SER A 222 12.38 5.06 -21.78
N LEU A 223 12.88 5.75 -22.82
CA LEU A 223 12.98 7.22 -22.85
C LEU A 223 12.14 7.87 -23.97
N LEU A 224 11.82 7.13 -25.03
CA LEU A 224 11.00 7.58 -26.15
C LEU A 224 9.72 6.73 -26.17
N PRO A 225 8.54 7.27 -25.88
CA PRO A 225 7.30 6.47 -25.84
C PRO A 225 6.82 6.11 -27.26
N PRO A 226 6.82 4.82 -27.68
CA PRO A 226 6.16 4.43 -28.90
C PRO A 226 4.65 4.37 -28.62
N LEU A 227 3.90 5.35 -29.13
CA LEU A 227 2.45 5.45 -28.92
C LEU A 227 1.67 4.52 -29.86
N SER A 228 1.91 3.22 -29.76
CA SER A 228 1.18 2.14 -30.44
C SER A 228 -0.19 1.92 -29.77
N ILE A 229 -1.26 2.44 -30.38
CA ILE A 229 -2.64 2.31 -29.89
C ILE A 229 -3.23 0.92 -30.25
N THR A 230 -2.54 -0.14 -29.83
CA THR A 230 -2.93 -1.54 -30.03
C THR A 230 -3.57 -2.09 -28.75
N SER A 231 -4.54 -3.00 -28.86
CA SER A 231 -5.23 -3.61 -27.70
C SER A 231 -4.27 -4.16 -26.65
N THR A 232 -3.20 -4.84 -27.06
CA THR A 232 -2.15 -5.38 -26.18
C THR A 232 -1.39 -4.27 -25.43
N HIS A 233 -1.10 -3.16 -26.10
CA HIS A 233 -0.37 -2.03 -25.50
C HIS A 233 -1.27 -1.24 -24.53
N LEU A 234 -2.54 -1.01 -24.88
CA LEU A 234 -3.50 -0.37 -23.98
C LEU A 234 -3.81 -1.25 -22.76
N ALA A 235 -4.02 -2.55 -22.94
CA ALA A 235 -4.19 -3.50 -21.84
C ALA A 235 -2.94 -3.53 -20.95
N GLY A 236 -1.75 -3.68 -21.52
CA GLY A 236 -0.49 -3.69 -20.77
C GLY A 236 -0.23 -2.39 -20.02
N ALA A 237 -0.58 -1.24 -20.60
CA ALA A 237 -0.44 0.06 -19.94
C ALA A 237 -1.43 0.25 -18.79
N VAL A 238 -2.69 -0.17 -18.95
CA VAL A 238 -3.69 -0.17 -17.85
C VAL A 238 -3.28 -1.13 -16.74
N ALA A 239 -2.72 -2.30 -17.07
CA ALA A 239 -2.26 -3.27 -16.08
C ALA A 239 -1.01 -2.76 -15.32
N ILE A 240 -0.04 -2.14 -16.00
CA ILE A 240 1.14 -1.51 -15.35
C ILE A 240 0.70 -0.42 -14.38
N LEU A 241 -0.14 0.53 -14.82
CA LEU A 241 -0.62 1.59 -13.92
C LEU A 241 -1.55 1.04 -12.84
N GLY A 242 -2.31 -0.01 -13.14
CA GLY A 242 -3.20 -0.67 -12.19
C GLY A 242 -2.45 -1.30 -11.04
N THR A 243 -1.40 -2.08 -11.33
CA THR A 243 -0.60 -2.77 -10.31
C THR A 243 0.23 -1.76 -9.50
N LEU A 244 0.95 -0.83 -10.16
CA LEU A 244 1.83 0.13 -9.49
C LEU A 244 1.11 1.26 -8.75
N LEU A 245 -0.18 1.51 -9.04
CA LEU A 245 -1.00 2.50 -8.34
C LEU A 245 -2.23 1.85 -7.69
N THR A 246 -2.17 0.56 -7.33
CA THR A 246 -3.33 -0.18 -6.81
C THR A 246 -3.98 0.51 -5.62
N THR A 247 -5.32 0.57 -5.61
CA THR A 247 -6.13 1.22 -4.56
C THR A 247 -5.78 0.76 -3.13
N TYR A 248 -5.39 -0.50 -2.93
CA TYR A 248 -4.96 -0.97 -1.60
C TYR A 248 -3.67 -0.30 -1.13
N MET A 249 -2.72 0.02 -2.01
CA MET A 249 -1.37 0.45 -1.63
C MET A 249 -1.42 1.81 -0.91
N TYR A 250 -2.03 2.82 -1.52
CA TYR A 250 -2.13 4.14 -0.90
C TYR A 250 -3.14 4.17 0.27
N LEU A 251 -4.13 3.26 0.29
CA LEU A 251 -4.96 3.06 1.47
C LEU A 251 -4.13 2.48 2.63
N TRP A 252 -3.33 1.44 2.38
CA TRP A 252 -2.45 0.81 3.36
C TRP A 252 -1.42 1.80 3.90
N GLN A 253 -0.77 2.60 3.03
CA GLN A 253 0.13 3.67 3.47
C GLN A 253 -0.58 4.62 4.46
N THR A 254 -1.85 4.98 4.23
CA THR A 254 -2.57 5.82 5.21
C THR A 254 -2.85 5.11 6.52
N VAL A 255 -2.99 3.77 6.53
CA VAL A 255 -3.14 2.96 7.75
C VAL A 255 -1.79 2.80 8.47
N GLU A 256 -0.70 2.53 7.78
CA GLU A 256 0.63 2.43 8.39
C GLU A 256 1.00 3.74 9.12
N GLN A 257 0.79 4.89 8.47
CA GLN A 257 1.01 6.20 9.07
C GLN A 257 0.02 6.55 10.21
N VAL A 258 -1.10 5.82 10.32
CA VAL A 258 -2.07 5.87 11.43
C VAL A 258 -1.61 5.03 12.63
N GLU A 259 -1.08 3.84 12.40
CA GLU A 259 -0.68 2.92 13.48
C GLU A 259 0.76 3.21 13.99
N GLU A 260 1.70 3.67 13.14
CA GLU A 260 3.11 4.00 13.50
C GLU A 260 3.26 5.28 14.38
N ARG A 261 2.17 5.78 14.98
CA ARG A 261 2.11 7.08 15.69
C ARG A 261 2.95 7.21 16.95
N ALA A 262 3.53 6.12 17.45
CA ALA A 262 4.43 6.16 18.59
C ALA A 262 5.80 6.81 18.26
N ALA A 263 6.19 6.86 16.99
CA ALA A 263 7.49 7.39 16.58
C ALA A 263 7.48 8.93 16.43
N ARG A 264 8.45 9.61 17.05
CA ARG A 264 8.69 11.07 16.92
C ARG A 264 9.32 11.48 15.58
N THR A 265 8.92 10.81 14.49
CA THR A 265 9.48 10.97 13.15
C THR A 265 8.88 12.20 12.46
N SER A 266 9.71 13.06 11.87
CA SER A 266 9.18 14.25 11.18
C SER A 266 8.50 13.87 9.86
N LEU A 267 7.44 14.61 9.48
CA LEU A 267 6.70 14.37 8.24
C LEU A 267 7.61 14.32 7.00
N ARG A 268 8.64 15.17 6.91
CA ARG A 268 9.61 15.16 5.81
C ARG A 268 10.41 13.85 5.71
N VAL A 269 10.68 13.20 6.84
CA VAL A 269 11.38 11.90 6.85
C VAL A 269 10.44 10.80 6.36
N ARG A 270 9.18 10.76 6.85
CA ARG A 270 8.16 9.83 6.35
C ARG A 270 7.89 10.01 4.85
N GLU A 271 7.85 11.26 4.36
CA GLU A 271 7.72 11.58 2.93
C GLU A 271 8.92 11.11 2.11
N PHE A 272 10.15 11.36 2.58
CA PHE A 272 11.37 10.91 1.90
C PHE A 272 11.49 9.38 1.86
N ASP A 273 11.13 8.71 2.96
CA ASP A 273 11.13 7.25 3.10
C ASP A 273 10.12 6.62 2.12
N ALA A 274 8.89 7.16 2.03
CA ALA A 274 7.87 6.74 1.07
C ALA A 274 8.28 6.98 -0.41
N VAL A 275 8.94 8.09 -0.72
CA VAL A 275 9.50 8.36 -2.07
C VAL A 275 10.63 7.39 -2.41
N THR A 276 11.47 7.05 -1.43
CA THR A 276 12.58 6.10 -1.59
C THR A 276 12.04 4.70 -1.88
N GLY A 277 11.01 4.29 -1.16
CA GLY A 277 10.28 3.04 -1.41
C GLY A 277 9.67 2.97 -2.80
N ALA A 278 8.84 3.96 -3.16
CA ALA A 278 8.22 4.05 -4.49
C ALA A 278 9.23 4.03 -5.65
N THR A 279 10.38 4.70 -5.47
CA THR A 279 11.46 4.70 -6.46
C THR A 279 12.08 3.31 -6.62
N LEU A 280 12.33 2.60 -5.52
CA LEU A 280 12.86 1.24 -5.56
C LEU A 280 11.85 0.25 -6.17
N ALA A 281 10.57 0.33 -5.79
CA ALA A 281 9.47 -0.47 -6.33
C ALA A 281 9.42 -0.37 -7.86
N CYS A 282 9.33 0.86 -8.38
CA CYS A 282 9.22 1.11 -9.81
C CYS A 282 10.51 0.79 -10.58
N LEU A 283 11.69 0.88 -9.95
CA LEU A 283 12.95 0.46 -10.56
C LEU A 283 13.04 -1.07 -10.67
N ILE A 284 12.63 -1.81 -9.65
CA ILE A 284 12.49 -3.29 -9.70
C ILE A 284 11.46 -3.65 -10.79
N ALA A 285 10.34 -2.94 -10.86
CA ALA A 285 9.31 -3.17 -11.87
C ALA A 285 9.83 -2.95 -13.30
N TRP A 286 10.62 -1.89 -13.54
CA TRP A 286 11.30 -1.66 -14.81
C TRP A 286 12.30 -2.78 -15.13
N CYS A 287 13.08 -3.25 -14.14
CA CYS A 287 13.97 -4.40 -14.33
C CYS A 287 13.20 -5.68 -14.72
N ILE A 288 12.08 -6.01 -14.08
CA ILE A 288 11.26 -7.18 -14.44
C ILE A 288 10.77 -7.07 -15.89
N LEU A 289 10.23 -5.90 -16.29
CA LEU A 289 9.74 -5.68 -17.65
C LEU A 289 10.88 -5.79 -18.68
N VAL A 290 12.05 -5.18 -18.42
CA VAL A 290 13.21 -5.23 -19.32
C VAL A 290 13.78 -6.65 -19.42
N ALA A 291 13.93 -7.39 -18.31
CA ALA A 291 14.37 -8.78 -18.34
C ALA A 291 13.41 -9.65 -19.17
N SER A 292 12.10 -9.42 -19.04
CA SER A 292 11.06 -10.15 -19.76
C SER A 292 11.05 -9.81 -21.26
N GLY A 293 11.23 -8.54 -21.61
CA GLY A 293 11.39 -8.08 -22.99
C GLY A 293 12.68 -8.61 -23.66
N ALA A 294 13.73 -8.83 -22.88
CA ALA A 294 15.02 -9.36 -23.34
C ALA A 294 15.05 -10.90 -23.50
N THR A 295 14.07 -11.62 -22.96
CA THR A 295 14.06 -13.10 -22.89
C THR A 295 12.87 -13.74 -23.59
N LEU A 296 11.65 -13.29 -23.26
CA LEU A 296 10.40 -13.76 -23.86
C LEU A 296 9.93 -12.82 -24.98
N GLY A 297 10.19 -11.52 -24.84
CA GLY A 297 9.82 -10.49 -25.81
C GLY A 297 10.52 -10.59 -27.17
N THR A 298 11.62 -11.35 -27.26
CA THR A 298 12.30 -11.69 -28.52
C THR A 298 11.54 -12.70 -29.38
N HIS A 299 10.65 -13.48 -28.78
CA HIS A 299 9.86 -14.52 -29.42
C HIS A 299 8.34 -14.24 -29.40
N HIS A 300 7.92 -13.14 -28.77
CA HIS A 300 6.51 -12.75 -28.57
C HIS A 300 5.65 -13.86 -27.92
N GLU A 301 6.23 -14.60 -26.97
CA GLU A 301 5.55 -15.74 -26.33
C GLU A 301 4.34 -15.33 -25.49
N SER A 302 3.25 -16.09 -25.61
CA SER A 302 2.06 -15.95 -24.76
C SER A 302 2.28 -16.61 -23.40
N VAL A 303 2.54 -15.80 -22.37
CA VAL A 303 2.80 -16.25 -21.00
C VAL A 303 1.49 -16.53 -20.26
N ASP A 304 1.03 -17.78 -20.30
CA ASP A 304 -0.17 -18.23 -19.59
C ASP A 304 0.13 -19.04 -18.32
N THR A 305 1.35 -19.55 -18.15
CA THR A 305 1.74 -20.44 -17.05
C THR A 305 2.96 -19.92 -16.28
N ALA A 306 3.09 -20.32 -15.02
CA ALA A 306 4.24 -19.97 -14.18
C ALA A 306 5.55 -20.57 -14.71
N GLN A 307 5.48 -21.73 -15.37
CA GLN A 307 6.55 -22.39 -16.12
C GLN A 307 7.15 -21.49 -17.22
N GLN A 308 6.28 -20.80 -17.97
CA GLN A 308 6.69 -19.85 -19.01
C GLN A 308 7.22 -18.55 -18.39
N ALA A 309 6.52 -18.00 -17.38
CA ALA A 309 6.95 -16.79 -16.69
C ALA A 309 8.34 -16.93 -16.05
N ALA A 310 8.68 -18.13 -15.58
CA ALA A 310 9.98 -18.47 -15.03
C ALA A 310 11.15 -18.36 -16.04
N GLN A 311 10.91 -18.47 -17.35
CA GLN A 311 11.98 -18.40 -18.36
C GLN A 311 12.71 -17.04 -18.35
N VAL A 312 12.09 -15.98 -17.82
CA VAL A 312 12.73 -14.68 -17.58
C VAL A 312 13.97 -14.78 -16.68
N LEU A 313 13.99 -15.75 -15.75
CA LEU A 313 15.13 -15.99 -14.85
C LEU A 313 16.15 -16.98 -15.42
N ARG A 314 15.94 -17.54 -16.62
CA ARG A 314 16.85 -18.50 -17.27
C ARG A 314 18.27 -17.97 -17.51
N PRO A 315 18.50 -16.67 -17.83
CA PRO A 315 19.85 -16.12 -17.90
C PRO A 315 20.59 -16.06 -16.55
N LEU A 316 19.85 -16.08 -15.43
CA LEU A 316 20.39 -16.03 -14.07
C LEU A 316 20.57 -17.44 -13.46
N ALA A 317 19.55 -18.29 -13.58
CA ALA A 317 19.46 -19.57 -12.88
C ALA A 317 19.63 -20.80 -13.79
N GLY A 318 19.70 -20.60 -15.12
CA GLY A 318 19.83 -21.70 -16.08
C GLY A 318 18.64 -22.67 -15.97
N PRO A 319 18.88 -23.98 -15.74
CA PRO A 319 17.81 -24.95 -15.49
C PRO A 319 16.92 -24.60 -14.28
N LEU A 320 17.50 -24.04 -13.21
CA LEU A 320 16.83 -23.80 -11.92
C LEU A 320 15.90 -22.56 -11.93
N ALA A 321 15.55 -22.05 -13.11
CA ALA A 321 14.73 -20.86 -13.26
C ALA A 321 13.28 -21.07 -12.79
N SER A 322 12.73 -22.28 -13.01
CA SER A 322 11.38 -22.66 -12.58
C SER A 322 11.25 -22.64 -11.06
N GLU A 323 12.26 -23.18 -10.38
CA GLU A 323 12.35 -23.31 -8.93
C GLU A 323 12.62 -21.95 -8.28
N LEU A 324 13.55 -21.15 -8.84
CA LEU A 324 13.81 -19.79 -8.35
C LEU A 324 12.59 -18.88 -8.53
N PHE A 325 11.90 -18.97 -9.67
CA PHE A 325 10.67 -18.22 -9.91
C PHE A 325 9.56 -18.67 -8.97
N ALA A 326 9.37 -19.97 -8.76
CA ALA A 326 8.38 -20.50 -7.83
C ALA A 326 8.64 -20.04 -6.39
N VAL A 327 9.88 -20.15 -5.90
CA VAL A 327 10.25 -19.67 -4.56
C VAL A 327 10.00 -18.15 -4.41
N GLY A 328 10.35 -17.35 -5.43
CA GLY A 328 10.07 -15.91 -5.44
C GLY A 328 8.58 -15.58 -5.44
N LEU A 329 7.80 -16.23 -6.31
CA LEU A 329 6.35 -16.03 -6.44
C LEU A 329 5.59 -16.47 -5.18
N LEU A 330 6.01 -17.58 -4.56
CA LEU A 330 5.47 -18.06 -3.29
C LEU A 330 5.80 -17.10 -2.14
N ALA A 331 7.04 -16.62 -2.06
CA ALA A 331 7.45 -15.65 -1.04
C ALA A 331 6.65 -14.34 -1.17
N ALA A 332 6.46 -13.85 -2.39
CA ALA A 332 5.62 -12.68 -2.67
C ALA A 332 4.14 -12.93 -2.27
N ALA A 333 3.56 -14.09 -2.61
CA ALA A 333 2.17 -14.42 -2.28
C ALA A 333 1.92 -14.55 -0.77
N VAL A 334 2.84 -15.17 -0.04
CA VAL A 334 2.81 -15.28 1.43
C VAL A 334 2.90 -13.91 2.12
N VAL A 335 3.58 -12.95 1.48
CA VAL A 335 3.76 -11.58 1.99
C VAL A 335 2.58 -10.66 1.64
N ALA A 336 2.13 -10.67 0.40
CA ALA A 336 1.17 -9.71 -0.14
C ALA A 336 -0.28 -10.00 0.30
N ALA A 337 -0.74 -11.26 0.18
CA ALA A 337 -2.12 -11.61 0.46
C ALA A 337 -2.58 -11.25 1.90
N PRO A 338 -1.79 -11.45 2.97
CA PRO A 338 -2.12 -10.96 4.31
C PRO A 338 -2.35 -9.44 4.37
N VAL A 339 -1.51 -8.65 3.67
CA VAL A 339 -1.57 -7.18 3.66
C VAL A 339 -2.78 -6.69 2.86
N ILE A 340 -3.05 -7.28 1.70
CA ILE A 340 -4.17 -6.90 0.83
C ILE A 340 -5.52 -7.22 1.51
N MET A 341 -5.63 -8.37 2.18
CA MET A 341 -6.80 -8.69 3.00
C MET A 341 -6.94 -7.75 4.20
N ALA A 342 -5.85 -7.50 4.94
CA ALA A 342 -5.87 -6.57 6.08
C ALA A 342 -6.27 -5.14 5.65
N ALA A 343 -5.82 -4.66 4.48
CA ALA A 343 -6.21 -3.38 3.91
C ALA A 343 -7.73 -3.30 3.65
N GLY A 344 -8.33 -4.38 3.11
CA GLY A 344 -9.79 -4.48 2.93
C GLY A 344 -10.55 -4.49 4.27
N GLY A 345 -10.08 -5.28 5.24
CA GLY A 345 -10.59 -5.27 6.62
C GLY A 345 -10.52 -3.88 7.26
N TYR A 346 -9.39 -3.17 7.14
CA TYR A 346 -9.22 -1.82 7.65
C TYR A 346 -10.16 -0.82 6.96
N ALA A 347 -10.37 -0.93 5.65
CA ALA A 347 -11.33 -0.11 4.92
C ALA A 347 -12.76 -0.32 5.45
N ALA A 348 -13.24 -1.56 5.48
CA ALA A 348 -14.60 -1.87 5.91
C ALA A 348 -14.87 -1.47 7.37
N ALA A 349 -13.97 -1.81 8.29
CA ALA A 349 -14.11 -1.41 9.68
C ALA A 349 -14.12 0.13 9.83
N SER A 350 -13.37 0.85 9.00
CA SER A 350 -13.36 2.32 8.98
C SER A 350 -14.61 2.93 8.33
N ALA A 351 -15.30 2.19 7.46
CA ALA A 351 -16.58 2.58 6.87
C ALA A 351 -17.75 2.36 7.85
N PHE A 352 -17.85 1.15 8.41
CA PHE A 352 -18.94 0.71 9.30
C PHE A 352 -18.74 1.09 10.77
N GLY A 353 -17.54 1.51 11.18
CA GLY A 353 -17.23 1.87 12.57
C GLY A 353 -16.91 0.67 13.48
N TRP A 354 -16.48 -0.45 12.92
CA TRP A 354 -16.12 -1.65 13.69
C TRP A 354 -14.76 -1.51 14.39
N GLU A 355 -14.54 -2.33 15.42
CA GLU A 355 -13.21 -2.57 15.96
C GLU A 355 -12.28 -3.15 14.88
N ARG A 356 -11.00 -2.74 14.93
CA ARG A 356 -9.98 -3.04 13.91
C ARG A 356 -8.59 -3.06 14.54
N GLY A 357 -7.67 -3.77 13.89
CA GLY A 357 -6.25 -3.80 14.25
C GLY A 357 -5.71 -5.23 14.29
N LEU A 358 -4.61 -5.48 13.59
CA LEU A 358 -3.92 -6.78 13.57
C LEU A 358 -3.33 -7.19 14.94
N THR A 359 -3.30 -6.27 15.90
CA THR A 359 -2.89 -6.50 17.30
C THR A 359 -4.05 -6.91 18.22
N ARG A 360 -5.29 -6.97 17.71
CA ARG A 360 -6.47 -7.44 18.45
C ARG A 360 -6.77 -8.89 18.08
N SER A 361 -7.28 -9.66 19.04
CA SER A 361 -7.74 -11.02 18.77
C SER A 361 -9.00 -11.02 17.89
N PRO A 362 -9.28 -12.12 17.15
CA PRO A 362 -10.51 -12.26 16.36
C PRO A 362 -11.82 -12.10 17.18
N ARG A 363 -11.78 -12.31 18.51
CA ARG A 363 -12.91 -12.08 19.41
C ARG A 363 -13.17 -10.61 19.72
N GLN A 364 -12.15 -9.75 19.62
CA GLN A 364 -12.27 -8.30 19.88
C GLN A 364 -12.65 -7.52 18.61
N ALA A 365 -12.18 -7.95 17.45
CA ALA A 365 -12.47 -7.30 16.16
C ALA A 365 -13.21 -8.23 15.17
N PRO A 366 -14.36 -8.83 15.54
CA PRO A 366 -14.99 -9.88 14.75
C PRO A 366 -15.36 -9.44 13.33
N GLY A 367 -15.96 -8.27 13.12
CA GLY A 367 -16.29 -7.79 11.77
C GLY A 367 -15.08 -7.61 10.84
N PHE A 368 -13.95 -7.17 11.39
CA PHE A 368 -12.68 -7.03 10.67
C PHE A 368 -12.13 -8.41 10.26
N TYR A 369 -12.07 -9.37 11.19
CA TYR A 369 -11.56 -10.72 10.92
C TYR A 369 -12.51 -11.57 10.04
N THR A 370 -13.83 -11.43 10.20
CA THR A 370 -14.84 -12.07 9.35
C THR A 370 -14.73 -11.61 7.89
N LEU A 371 -14.50 -10.31 7.64
CA LEU A 371 -14.32 -9.84 6.26
C LEU A 371 -13.03 -10.36 5.64
N ILE A 372 -11.92 -10.42 6.39
CA ILE A 372 -10.66 -11.01 5.91
C ILE A 372 -10.87 -12.49 5.54
N ALA A 373 -11.54 -13.27 6.40
CA ALA A 373 -11.90 -14.65 6.11
C ALA A 373 -12.79 -14.77 4.85
N LEU A 374 -13.76 -13.86 4.67
CA LEU A 374 -14.60 -13.82 3.48
C LEU A 374 -13.80 -13.48 2.21
N GLN A 375 -12.87 -12.53 2.27
CA GLN A 375 -11.99 -12.19 1.14
C GLN A 375 -11.07 -13.36 0.77
N ALA A 376 -10.53 -14.09 1.74
CA ALA A 376 -9.76 -15.31 1.49
C ALA A 376 -10.61 -16.41 0.84
N VAL A 377 -11.84 -16.64 1.33
CA VAL A 377 -12.74 -17.67 0.78
C VAL A 377 -13.21 -17.32 -0.62
N VAL A 378 -13.65 -16.08 -0.87
CA VAL A 378 -14.06 -15.64 -2.22
C VAL A 378 -12.86 -15.62 -3.17
N GLY A 379 -11.69 -15.14 -2.71
CA GLY A 379 -10.45 -15.23 -3.46
C GLY A 379 -10.06 -16.65 -3.83
N ALA A 380 -10.14 -17.60 -2.89
CA ALA A 380 -9.90 -19.02 -3.14
C ALA A 380 -10.90 -19.62 -4.15
N VAL A 381 -12.18 -19.24 -4.09
CA VAL A 381 -13.18 -19.69 -5.08
C VAL A 381 -12.88 -19.14 -6.48
N LEU A 382 -12.46 -17.87 -6.60
CA LEU A 382 -12.00 -17.30 -7.88
C LEU A 382 -10.73 -18.01 -8.39
N ALA A 383 -9.80 -18.33 -7.49
CA ALA A 383 -8.53 -19.01 -7.77
C ALA A 383 -8.69 -20.49 -8.18
N MET A 384 -9.79 -21.14 -7.82
CA MET A 384 -10.17 -22.48 -8.29
C MET A 384 -10.89 -22.48 -9.66
N GLY A 385 -11.03 -21.32 -10.30
CA GLY A 385 -11.57 -21.20 -11.65
C GLY A 385 -10.67 -21.84 -12.73
N THR A 386 -11.19 -21.94 -13.95
CA THR A 386 -10.48 -22.56 -15.09
C THR A 386 -9.49 -21.64 -15.82
N VAL A 387 -9.42 -20.37 -15.45
CA VAL A 387 -8.47 -19.38 -15.97
C VAL A 387 -7.11 -19.56 -15.29
N SER A 388 -6.02 -19.52 -16.06
CA SER A 388 -4.68 -19.79 -15.55
C SER A 388 -4.20 -18.74 -14.54
N PRO A 389 -3.34 -19.10 -13.56
CA PRO A 389 -2.88 -18.18 -12.52
C PRO A 389 -2.22 -16.89 -13.07
N ILE A 390 -1.36 -16.99 -14.08
CA ILE A 390 -0.69 -15.80 -14.68
C ILE A 390 -1.71 -14.89 -15.36
N ARG A 391 -2.71 -15.45 -16.06
CA ARG A 391 -3.79 -14.69 -16.68
C ARG A 391 -4.71 -14.05 -15.64
N LEU A 392 -4.96 -14.71 -14.50
CA LEU A 392 -5.73 -14.17 -13.38
C LEU A 392 -5.01 -12.98 -12.72
N LEU A 393 -3.68 -13.06 -12.55
CA LEU A 393 -2.84 -11.94 -12.07
C LEU A 393 -2.90 -10.74 -13.02
N PHE A 394 -2.75 -10.96 -14.33
CA PHE A 394 -2.87 -9.88 -15.32
C PHE A 394 -4.28 -9.24 -15.34
N VAL A 395 -5.33 -10.05 -15.19
CA VAL A 395 -6.71 -9.56 -15.07
C VAL A 395 -6.94 -8.78 -13.77
N ALA A 396 -6.34 -9.20 -12.65
CA ALA A 396 -6.39 -8.44 -11.39
C ALA A 396 -5.79 -7.03 -11.57
N SER A 397 -4.64 -6.91 -12.24
CA SER A 397 -4.02 -5.63 -12.59
C SER A 397 -4.89 -4.77 -13.52
N LEU A 398 -5.60 -5.36 -14.49
CA LEU A 398 -6.55 -4.63 -15.33
C LEU A 398 -7.75 -4.08 -14.52
N VAL A 399 -8.31 -4.90 -13.63
CA VAL A 399 -9.40 -4.49 -12.71
C VAL A 399 -8.93 -3.39 -11.77
N ALA A 400 -7.72 -3.52 -11.21
CA ALA A 400 -7.08 -2.48 -10.41
C ALA A 400 -6.89 -1.19 -11.21
N GLY A 401 -6.42 -1.27 -12.46
CA GLY A 401 -6.20 -0.13 -13.35
C GLY A 401 -7.47 0.67 -13.62
N VAL A 402 -8.57 -0.01 -13.92
CA VAL A 402 -9.88 0.63 -14.16
C VAL A 402 -10.47 1.24 -12.88
N ALA A 403 -10.24 0.65 -11.71
CA ALA A 403 -10.79 1.11 -10.43
C ALA A 403 -9.98 2.22 -9.74
N THR A 404 -8.66 2.22 -9.94
CA THR A 404 -7.68 3.11 -9.30
C THR A 404 -7.97 4.62 -9.45
N PRO A 405 -8.39 5.15 -10.62
CA PRO A 405 -8.64 6.58 -10.81
C PRO A 405 -9.61 7.18 -9.79
N PHE A 406 -10.64 6.44 -9.37
CA PHE A 406 -11.60 6.94 -8.38
C PHE A 406 -10.94 7.19 -7.01
N GLY A 407 -10.14 6.22 -6.53
CA GLY A 407 -9.43 6.36 -5.25
C GLY A 407 -8.32 7.41 -5.30
N LEU A 408 -7.66 7.58 -6.45
CA LEU A 408 -6.69 8.66 -6.67
C LEU A 408 -7.35 10.05 -6.59
N VAL A 409 -8.50 10.25 -7.23
CA VAL A 409 -9.26 11.50 -7.12
C VAL A 409 -9.66 11.77 -5.66
N MET A 410 -10.18 10.76 -4.95
CA MET A 410 -10.50 10.88 -3.53
C MET A 410 -9.29 11.24 -2.66
N LEU A 411 -8.12 10.66 -2.94
CA LEU A 411 -6.87 10.92 -2.22
C LEU A 411 -6.37 12.36 -2.44
N VAL A 412 -6.36 12.84 -3.69
CA VAL A 412 -5.95 14.23 -4.03
C VAL A 412 -6.90 15.25 -3.41
N LEU A 413 -8.21 14.96 -3.41
CA LEU A 413 -9.22 15.79 -2.75
C LEU A 413 -9.00 15.85 -1.22
N CYS A 414 -8.83 14.71 -0.55
CA CYS A 414 -8.57 14.66 0.90
C CYS A 414 -7.29 15.41 1.29
N ALA A 415 -6.19 15.21 0.56
CA ALA A 415 -4.93 15.91 0.80
C ALA A 415 -5.00 17.42 0.49
N GLY A 416 -5.89 17.82 -0.43
CA GLY A 416 -6.18 19.21 -0.78
C GLY A 416 -7.04 19.96 0.25
N ASN A 417 -7.82 19.25 1.06
CA ASN A 417 -8.85 19.80 1.94
C ASN A 417 -8.27 20.28 3.28
N ALA A 418 -8.06 21.59 3.41
CA ALA A 418 -7.48 22.22 4.59
C ALA A 418 -8.26 21.97 5.91
N LYS A 419 -9.56 21.64 5.85
CA LYS A 419 -10.36 21.27 7.04
C LYS A 419 -9.98 19.88 7.56
N LEU A 420 -9.64 18.94 6.67
CA LEU A 420 -9.25 17.57 7.05
C LEU A 420 -7.79 17.51 7.53
N VAL A 421 -6.86 18.18 6.84
CA VAL A 421 -5.42 18.11 7.14
C VAL A 421 -4.95 19.18 8.13
N GLY A 422 -5.84 19.67 9.01
CA GLY A 422 -5.50 20.58 10.11
C GLY A 422 -4.81 21.87 9.67
N GLY A 423 -5.36 22.57 8.68
CA GLY A 423 -4.84 23.84 8.18
C GLY A 423 -3.56 23.76 7.33
N ARG A 424 -3.05 22.56 7.03
CA ARG A 424 -1.81 22.35 6.25
C ARG A 424 -2.06 21.63 4.91
N PRO A 425 -2.82 22.23 3.98
CA PRO A 425 -3.11 21.64 2.66
C PRO A 425 -1.83 21.44 1.84
N ILE A 426 -1.86 20.48 0.91
CA ILE A 426 -0.76 20.26 -0.04
C ILE A 426 -0.44 21.49 -0.89
N ALA A 427 0.86 21.68 -1.18
CA ALA A 427 1.36 22.72 -2.06
C ALA A 427 0.81 22.57 -3.49
N ARG A 428 0.72 23.70 -4.22
CA ARG A 428 0.11 23.77 -5.57
C ARG A 428 0.74 22.77 -6.54
N GLY A 429 2.07 22.65 -6.59
CA GLY A 429 2.75 21.69 -7.47
C GLY A 429 2.38 20.23 -7.20
N LEU A 430 2.38 19.79 -5.94
CA LEU A 430 1.98 18.44 -5.55
C LEU A 430 0.50 18.16 -5.85
N ARG A 431 -0.37 19.17 -5.72
CA ARG A 431 -1.79 19.08 -6.10
C ARG A 431 -1.97 18.90 -7.61
N VAL A 432 -1.25 19.67 -8.42
CA VAL A 432 -1.27 19.54 -9.89
C VAL A 432 -0.73 18.17 -10.30
N ALA A 433 0.41 17.73 -9.75
CA ALA A 433 0.97 16.41 -10.03
C ALA A 433 -0.01 15.28 -9.68
N GLY A 434 -0.67 15.33 -8.52
CA GLY A 434 -1.69 14.36 -8.12
C GLY A 434 -2.88 14.31 -9.09
N TRP A 435 -3.37 15.47 -9.54
CA TRP A 435 -4.42 15.54 -10.57
C TRP A 435 -3.97 15.04 -11.93
N LEU A 436 -2.71 15.26 -12.33
CA LEU A 436 -2.16 14.72 -13.59
C LEU A 436 -2.08 13.18 -13.55
N VAL A 437 -1.66 12.59 -12.43
CA VAL A 437 -1.67 11.12 -12.26
C VAL A 437 -3.09 10.57 -12.29
N ALA A 438 -4.03 11.22 -11.59
CA ALA A 438 -5.44 10.82 -11.59
C ALA A 438 -6.10 10.97 -12.99
N ALA A 439 -5.79 12.03 -13.73
CA ALA A 439 -6.31 12.26 -15.07
C ALA A 439 -5.70 11.32 -16.11
N GLY A 440 -4.38 11.05 -16.05
CA GLY A 440 -3.70 10.12 -16.95
C GLY A 440 -4.18 8.67 -16.76
N THR A 441 -4.31 8.21 -15.52
CA THR A 441 -4.88 6.89 -15.21
C THR A 441 -6.35 6.79 -15.63
N ALA A 442 -7.16 7.84 -15.40
CA ALA A 442 -8.55 7.89 -15.85
C ALA A 442 -8.68 7.82 -17.38
N ALA A 443 -7.90 8.64 -18.10
CA ALA A 443 -7.94 8.72 -19.57
C ALA A 443 -7.54 7.39 -20.21
N LEU A 444 -6.46 6.77 -19.75
CA LEU A 444 -6.00 5.48 -20.25
C LEU A 444 -7.05 4.36 -20.00
N SER A 445 -7.62 4.33 -18.80
CA SER A 445 -8.67 3.36 -18.43
C SER A 445 -9.93 3.55 -19.27
N LEU A 446 -10.34 4.79 -19.53
CA LEU A 446 -11.48 5.11 -20.38
C LEU A 446 -11.23 4.70 -21.83
N VAL A 447 -10.05 4.98 -22.39
CA VAL A 447 -9.68 4.55 -23.76
C VAL A 447 -9.68 3.02 -23.88
N PHE A 448 -9.15 2.31 -22.89
CA PHE A 448 -9.21 0.84 -22.85
C PHE A 448 -10.65 0.31 -22.79
N LEU A 449 -11.49 0.83 -21.89
CA LEU A 449 -12.90 0.44 -21.79
C LEU A 449 -13.68 0.72 -23.08
N LEU A 450 -13.47 1.89 -23.69
CA LEU A 450 -14.06 2.23 -24.99
C LEU A 450 -13.60 1.26 -26.09
N GLN A 451 -12.34 0.84 -26.09
CA GLN A 451 -11.84 -0.15 -27.04
C GLN A 451 -12.50 -1.53 -26.83
N GLN A 452 -12.62 -2.01 -25.59
CA GLN A 452 -13.32 -3.26 -25.30
C GLN A 452 -14.81 -3.21 -25.72
N LEU A 453 -15.48 -2.07 -25.51
CA LEU A 453 -16.85 -1.85 -25.97
C LEU A 453 -16.99 -1.81 -27.50
N HIS A 454 -15.95 -1.44 -28.25
CA HIS A 454 -15.95 -1.53 -29.72
C HIS A 454 -15.68 -2.96 -30.21
N VAL A 455 -14.91 -3.76 -29.46
CA VAL A 455 -14.69 -5.19 -29.76
C VAL A 455 -15.96 -5.98 -29.49
N LEU A 456 -16.63 -5.76 -28.34
CA LEU A 456 -17.89 -6.42 -27.95
C LEU A 456 -19.12 -6.02 -28.80
N ARG A 457 -18.95 -5.11 -29.77
CA ARG A 457 -19.99 -4.67 -30.73
C ARG A 457 -19.75 -5.21 -32.15
N ARG A 458 -18.78 -6.11 -32.32
CA ARG A 458 -18.45 -6.79 -33.58
C ARG A 458 -18.60 -8.30 -33.41
#